data_AF-A0A357YGR6-F1
#
_entry.id   AF-A0A357YGR6-F1
#
_cell.length_a   1.000
_cell.length_b   1.000
_cell.length_c   1.000
_cell.angle_alpha   90.00
_cell.angle_beta   90.00
_cell.angle_gamma   90.00
#
_symmetry.space_group_name_H-M   'P 1'
#
loop_
_entity.id
_entity.type
_entity.pdbx_description
1 polymer ?
#
loop_
_entity_poly.entity_id
_entity_poly.type
_entity_poly.pdbx_seq_one_letter_code
_entity_poly.pdbx_strand_id
1 'polypeptide(L)'
;MPMSEAFKKRVFPLLPQLAAHYGTPFHIYDEAGIRATGERLQKAFAGIPGFREYFAVKALPNRRIQELMQQMGFGFDCSSIPELVLARQVGGQGEDIMFTSN
;
A
#
# COMPACT_ATOMS: atom_id res chain seq x y z
N MET A 1 1.20 7.74 12.55
CA MET A 1 1.54 6.48 13.25
C MET A 1 3.02 6.51 13.58
N PRO A 2 3.42 6.30 14.85
CA PRO A 2 4.84 6.20 15.19
C PRO A 2 5.44 4.97 14.49
N MET A 3 6.69 5.07 14.03
CA MET A 3 7.43 3.91 13.53
C MET A 3 7.49 2.83 14.60
N SER A 4 7.22 1.58 14.24
CA SER A 4 7.35 0.45 15.16
C SER A 4 8.80 0.28 15.61
N GLU A 5 9.01 -0.20 16.84
CA GLU A 5 10.36 -0.50 17.34
C GLU A 5 11.07 -1.53 16.46
N ALA A 6 10.32 -2.49 15.90
CA ALA A 6 10.86 -3.46 14.95
C ALA A 6 11.37 -2.79 13.66
N PHE A 7 10.65 -1.82 13.12
CA PHE A 7 11.08 -1.08 11.93
C PHE A 7 12.32 -0.23 12.20
N LYS A 8 12.35 0.49 13.33
CA LYS A 8 13.53 1.29 13.75
C LYS A 8 14.78 0.42 13.85
N LYS A 9 14.68 -0.74 14.50
CA LYS A 9 15.80 -1.70 14.66
C LYS A 9 16.34 -2.19 13.30
N ARG A 10 15.48 -2.35 12.29
CA ARG A 10 15.90 -2.74 10.93
C ARG A 10 16.54 -1.59 10.15
N VAL A 11 15.95 -0.38 10.21
CA VAL A 11 16.33 0.73 9.33
C VAL A 11 17.47 1.58 9.87
N PHE A 12 17.47 1.92 11.16
CA PHE A 12 18.42 2.90 11.70
C PHE A 12 19.90 2.54 11.47
N PRO A 13 20.32 1.28 11.63
CA PRO A 13 21.71 0.90 11.33
C PRO A 13 22.10 1.09 9.86
N LEU A 14 21.13 1.08 8.94
CA LEU A 14 21.36 1.17 7.49
C LEU A 14 21.30 2.60 6.95
N LEU A 15 20.76 3.56 7.73
CA LEU A 15 20.49 4.92 7.25
C LEU A 15 21.70 5.62 6.62
N PRO A 16 22.93 5.58 7.19
CA PRO A 16 24.09 6.23 6.58
C PRO A 16 24.43 5.65 5.20
N GLN A 17 24.33 4.33 5.04
CA GLN A 17 24.62 3.65 3.78
C GLN A 17 23.54 3.93 2.72
N LEU A 18 22.27 3.91 3.12
CA LEU A 18 21.15 4.22 2.24
C LEU A 18 21.21 5.69 1.77
N ALA A 19 21.51 6.63 2.66
CA ALA A 19 21.67 8.04 2.30
C ALA A 19 22.85 8.28 1.36
N ALA A 20 23.98 7.58 1.57
CA ALA A 20 25.13 7.67 0.67
C ALA A 20 24.83 7.05 -0.72
N HIS A 21 24.08 5.95 -0.77
CA HIS A 21 23.78 5.24 -2.01
C HIS A 21 22.70 5.91 -2.85
N TYR A 22 21.57 6.28 -2.23
CA TYR A 22 20.40 6.84 -2.93
C TYR A 22 20.39 8.38 -2.99
N GLY A 23 21.29 9.05 -2.25
CA GLY A 23 21.21 10.49 -2.03
C GLY A 23 20.03 10.87 -1.13
N THR A 24 19.87 12.16 -0.87
CA THR A 24 18.76 12.68 -0.03
C THR A 24 18.06 13.87 -0.68
N PRO A 25 16.73 14.03 -0.51
CA PRO A 25 15.83 13.22 0.33
C PRO A 25 15.27 11.98 -0.40
N PHE A 26 14.91 10.95 0.38
CA PHE A 26 14.21 9.76 -0.10
C PHE A 26 13.21 9.23 0.93
N HIS A 27 12.29 8.38 0.47
CA HIS A 27 11.32 7.70 1.33
C HIS A 27 11.69 6.22 1.50
N ILE A 28 11.38 5.67 2.68
CA ILE A 28 11.49 4.24 2.97
C ILE A 28 10.10 3.72 3.33
N TYR A 29 9.68 2.64 2.68
CA TYR A 29 8.43 1.94 2.98
C TYR A 29 8.74 0.62 3.69
N ASP A 30 8.02 0.33 4.78
CA ASP A 30 8.15 -0.92 5.54
C ASP A 30 7.09 -1.93 5.09
N GLU A 31 7.43 -2.84 4.16
CA GLU A 31 6.48 -3.85 3.67
C GLU A 31 5.89 -4.68 4.82
N ALA A 32 6.69 -5.06 5.82
CA ALA A 32 6.21 -5.81 6.98
C ALA A 32 5.15 -5.04 7.77
N GLY A 33 5.35 -3.75 8.01
CA GLY A 33 4.39 -2.88 8.68
C GLY A 33 3.11 -2.65 7.87
N ILE A 34 3.23 -2.56 6.54
CA ILE A 34 2.10 -2.43 5.62
C ILE A 34 1.26 -3.71 5.65
N ARG A 35 1.88 -4.88 5.50
CA ARG A 35 1.20 -6.19 5.56
C ARG A 35 0.48 -6.40 6.88
N ALA A 36 1.19 -6.21 8.00
CA ALA A 36 0.61 -6.35 9.34
C ALA A 36 -0.58 -5.41 9.58
N THR A 37 -0.60 -4.24 8.93
CA THR A 37 -1.72 -3.30 9.02
C THR A 37 -2.92 -3.75 8.20
N GLY A 38 -2.71 -4.17 6.95
CA GLY A 38 -3.82 -4.65 6.12
C GLY A 38 -4.39 -5.99 6.63
N GLU A 39 -3.55 -6.91 7.11
CA GLU A 39 -4.00 -8.17 7.72
C GLU A 39 -4.86 -7.93 8.96
N ARG A 40 -4.47 -6.97 9.82
CA ARG A 40 -5.25 -6.58 10.99
C ARG A 40 -6.62 -6.04 10.60
N LEU A 41 -6.68 -5.23 9.53
CA LEU A 41 -7.93 -4.71 9.00
C LEU A 41 -8.83 -5.84 8.49
N GLN A 42 -8.31 -6.71 7.62
CA GLN A 42 -9.05 -7.86 7.11
C GLN A 42 -9.57 -8.75 8.23
N LYS A 43 -8.74 -9.03 9.24
CA LYS A 43 -9.14 -9.82 10.42
C LYS A 43 -10.28 -9.15 11.20
N ALA A 44 -10.27 -7.83 11.35
CA ALA A 44 -11.31 -7.10 12.07
C ALA A 44 -12.68 -7.20 11.38
N PHE A 45 -12.70 -7.34 10.05
CA PHE A 45 -13.92 -7.43 9.24
C PHE A 45 -14.23 -8.85 8.74
N ALA A 46 -13.48 -9.87 9.16
CA ALA A 46 -13.61 -11.24 8.68
C ALA A 46 -15.00 -11.88 8.93
N GLY A 47 -15.77 -11.34 9.88
CA GLY A 47 -17.14 -11.79 10.17
C GLY A 47 -18.23 -11.20 9.26
N ILE A 48 -17.89 -10.30 8.33
CA ILE A 48 -18.86 -9.63 7.45
C ILE A 48 -18.79 -10.30 6.06
N PRO A 49 -19.82 -11.06 5.65
CA PRO A 49 -19.83 -11.74 4.36
C PRO A 49 -19.68 -10.75 3.20
N GLY A 50 -18.78 -11.04 2.28
CA GLY A 50 -18.52 -10.19 1.10
C GLY A 50 -17.71 -8.92 1.38
N PHE A 51 -17.22 -8.71 2.60
CA PHE A 51 -16.32 -7.58 2.86
C PHE A 51 -15.03 -7.71 2.03
N ARG A 52 -14.74 -6.66 1.27
CA ARG A 52 -13.47 -6.46 0.58
C ARG A 52 -13.05 -5.00 0.77
N GLU A 53 -11.82 -4.81 1.24
CA GLU A 53 -11.26 -3.47 1.37
C GLU A 53 -10.73 -2.98 0.01
N TYR A 54 -10.92 -1.70 -0.29
CA TYR A 54 -10.41 -1.05 -1.50
C TYR A 54 -9.39 0.02 -1.10
N PHE A 55 -8.14 -0.17 -1.53
CA PHE A 55 -7.06 0.75 -1.23
C PHE A 55 -7.22 2.07 -2.01
N ALA A 56 -7.30 3.19 -1.30
CA ALA A 56 -7.35 4.51 -1.92
C ALA A 56 -6.02 4.84 -2.63
N VAL A 57 -5.99 4.72 -3.97
CA VAL A 57 -4.77 4.86 -4.78
C VAL A 57 -4.13 6.23 -4.61
N LYS A 58 -4.94 7.29 -4.49
CA LYS A 58 -4.49 8.66 -4.20
C LYS A 58 -3.61 8.79 -2.94
N ALA A 59 -3.73 7.87 -1.97
CA ALA A 59 -2.95 7.93 -0.74
C ALA A 59 -1.47 7.57 -0.97
N LEU A 60 -1.20 6.65 -1.89
CA LEU A 60 0.16 6.26 -2.27
C LEU A 60 0.16 5.62 -3.66
N PRO A 61 0.24 6.42 -4.75
CA PRO A 61 0.18 5.95 -6.13
C PRO A 61 1.51 5.32 -6.60
N ASN A 62 2.15 4.52 -5.73
CA ASN A 62 3.35 3.76 -6.04
C ASN A 62 2.96 2.36 -6.51
N ARG A 63 3.42 1.97 -7.71
CA ARG A 63 3.05 0.69 -8.34
C ARG A 63 3.38 -0.53 -7.47
N ARG A 64 4.55 -0.54 -6.81
CA ARG A 64 4.97 -1.66 -5.97
C ARG A 64 4.07 -1.81 -4.74
N ILE A 65 3.58 -0.70 -4.20
CA ILE A 65 2.63 -0.71 -3.08
C ILE A 65 1.25 -1.18 -3.56
N GLN A 66 0.81 -0.78 -4.75
CA GLN A 66 -0.45 -1.27 -5.32
C GLN A 66 -0.41 -2.79 -5.58
N GLU A 67 0.69 -3.32 -6.12
CA GLU A 67 0.92 -4.77 -6.23
C GLU A 67 0.84 -5.47 -4.87
N LEU A 68 1.44 -4.88 -3.83
CA LEU A 68 1.39 -5.39 -2.47
C LEU A 68 -0.06 -5.44 -1.95
N MET A 69 -0.84 -4.38 -2.16
CA MET A 69 -2.27 -4.34 -1.77
C MET A 69 -3.07 -5.43 -2.50
N GLN A 70 -2.84 -5.61 -3.81
CA GLN A 70 -3.49 -6.65 -4.59
C GLN A 70 -3.12 -8.06 -4.13
N GLN A 71 -1.85 -8.31 -3.82
CA GLN A 71 -1.39 -9.58 -3.24
C GLN A 71 -2.08 -9.89 -1.90
N MET A 72 -2.45 -8.85 -1.15
CA MET A 72 -3.21 -8.98 0.09
C MET A 72 -4.72 -9.12 -0.14
N GLY A 73 -5.21 -9.07 -1.39
CA GLY A 73 -6.62 -9.22 -1.74
C GLY A 73 -7.44 -7.92 -1.71
N PHE A 74 -6.79 -6.76 -1.60
CA PHE A 74 -7.47 -5.47 -1.66
C PHE A 74 -7.91 -5.16 -3.09
N GLY A 75 -8.98 -4.39 -3.25
CA GLY A 75 -9.30 -3.69 -4.49
C GLY A 75 -8.62 -2.32 -4.55
N PHE A 76 -8.97 -1.53 -5.57
CA PHE A 76 -8.44 -0.19 -5.79
C PHE A 76 -9.57 0.84 -5.83
N ASP A 77 -9.54 1.81 -4.93
CA ASP A 77 -10.39 2.99 -4.98
C ASP A 77 -9.65 4.11 -5.72
N CYS A 78 -10.17 4.45 -6.91
CA CYS A 78 -9.57 5.41 -7.83
C CYS A 78 -10.47 6.63 -7.97
N SER A 79 -9.88 7.82 -7.85
CA SER A 79 -10.58 9.11 -8.01
C SER A 79 -10.22 9.84 -9.31
N SER A 80 -9.33 9.29 -10.13
CA SER A 80 -8.88 9.93 -11.37
C SER A 80 -8.53 8.92 -12.47
N ILE A 81 -8.52 9.36 -13.74
CA ILE A 81 -8.10 8.53 -14.88
C ILE A 81 -6.66 7.99 -14.71
N PRO A 82 -5.67 8.79 -14.27
CA PRO A 82 -4.32 8.27 -14.00
C PRO A 82 -4.31 7.14 -12.95
N GLU A 83 -5.12 7.24 -11.89
CA GLU A 83 -5.24 6.18 -10.88
C GLU A 83 -5.84 4.90 -11.47
N LEU A 84 -6.86 5.02 -12.33
CA LEU A 84 -7.43 3.88 -13.06
C LEU A 84 -6.38 3.20 -13.95
N VAL A 85 -5.53 3.99 -14.63
CA VAL A 85 -4.44 3.45 -15.46
C VAL A 85 -3.44 2.69 -14.59
N LEU A 86 -3.04 3.25 -13.44
CA LEU A 86 -2.13 2.58 -12.51
C LEU A 86 -2.71 1.26 -11.97
N ALA A 87 -3.98 1.27 -11.54
CA ALA A 87 -4.67 0.07 -11.05
C ALA A 87 -4.74 -1.02 -12.12
N ARG A 88 -4.97 -0.65 -13.39
CA ARG A 88 -4.95 -1.60 -14.52
C ARG A 88 -3.56 -2.14 -14.82
N GLN A 89 -2.51 -1.32 -14.68
CA GLN A 89 -1.12 -1.75 -14.90
C GLN A 89 -0.62 -2.77 -13.86
N VAL A 90 -1.24 -2.84 -12.69
CA VAL A 90 -1.00 -3.90 -11.70
C VAL A 90 -1.95 -5.09 -11.89
N GLY A 91 -2.94 -4.98 -12.78
CA GLY A 91 -3.84 -6.08 -13.13
C GLY A 91 -5.21 -6.00 -12.46
N GLY A 92 -5.57 -4.88 -11.81
CA GLY A 92 -6.93 -4.64 -11.35
C GLY A 92 -7.91 -4.55 -12.53
N GLN A 93 -9.02 -5.27 -12.43
CA GLN A 93 -10.04 -5.35 -13.49
C GLN A 93 -11.44 -5.48 -12.91
N GLY A 94 -12.47 -5.05 -13.67
CA GLY A 94 -13.87 -5.22 -13.28
C GLY A 94 -14.16 -4.72 -11.86
N GLU A 95 -14.63 -5.64 -11.02
CA GLU A 95 -14.97 -5.39 -9.62
C GLU A 95 -13.77 -5.18 -8.69
N ASP A 96 -12.53 -5.34 -9.16
CA ASP A 96 -11.35 -4.95 -8.38
C ASP A 96 -11.20 -3.44 -8.24
N ILE A 97 -11.91 -2.65 -9.06
CA ILE A 97 -11.75 -1.20 -9.14
C ILE A 97 -13.07 -0.52 -8.81
N MET A 98 -13.03 0.36 -7.80
CA MET A 98 -14.07 1.35 -7.55
C MET A 98 -13.62 2.69 -8.11
N PHE A 99 -14.45 3.32 -8.95
CA PHE A 99 -14.17 4.66 -9.46
C PHE A 99 -15.07 5.69 -8.77
N THR A 100 -14.49 6.47 -7.86
CA THR A 100 -15.17 7.44 -6.99
C THR A 100 -14.73 8.87 -7.32
N SER A 101 -14.95 9.31 -8.57
CA SER A 101 -14.72 10.70 -8.95
C SER A 101 -15.85 11.60 -8.42
N ASN A 102 -15.47 12.70 -7.78
CA ASN A 102 -16.33 13.88 -7.66
C ASN A 102 -16.22 14.76 -8.91
#